data_AF-A0A4R8JS93-F1
#
_entry.id   AF-A0A4R8JS93-F1
#
_cell.length_a   1.000
_cell.length_b   1.000
_cell.length_c   1.000
_cell.angle_alpha   90.00
_cell.angle_beta   90.00
_cell.angle_gamma   90.00
#
_symmetry.space_group_name_H-M   'P 1'
#
loop_
_entity.id
_entity.type
_entity.pdbx_description
1 polymer ?
#
loop_
_entity_poly.entity_id
_entity_poly.type
_entity_poly.pdbx_seq_one_letter_code
_entity_poly.pdbx_strand_id
1 'polypeptide(L)' 'MYKQDIQTIVSTARETADSIVGAREWKTAEDASAMHAVIFWDMLAKRLPDTSIADILSMLD' A
#
# COMPACT_ATOMS: atom_id res chain seq x y z
N MET A 1 -14.59 2.36 11.13
CA MET A 1 -14.57 1.69 9.81
C MET A 1 -14.69 0.19 10.02
N TYR A 2 -15.39 -0.53 9.13
CA TYR A 2 -15.48 -2.00 9.24
C TYR A 2 -14.16 -2.65 8.79
N LYS A 3 -13.80 -3.79 9.39
CA LYS A 3 -12.56 -4.54 9.07
C LYS A 3 -12.41 -4.82 7.57
N GLN A 4 -13.53 -5.10 6.89
CA GLN A 4 -13.59 -5.35 5.45
C GLN A 4 -13.25 -4.11 4.62
N ASP A 5 -13.65 -2.92 5.07
CA ASP A 5 -13.40 -1.66 4.36
C ASP A 5 -11.90 -1.36 4.31
N ILE A 6 -11.22 -1.57 5.44
CA ILE A 6 -9.76 -1.45 5.55
C ILE A 6 -9.07 -2.50 4.67
N GLN A 7 -9.54 -3.74 4.64
CA GLN A 7 -8.98 -4.78 3.76
C GLN A 7 -9.15 -4.47 2.27
N THR A 8 -10.30 -3.92 1.87
CA THR A 8 -10.53 -3.45 0.49
C THR A 8 -9.58 -2.32 0.15
N ILE A 9 -9.41 -1.34 1.04
CA ILE A 9 -8.49 -0.22 0.85
C ILE A 9 -7.04 -0.70 0.73
N VAL A 10 -6.60 -1.60 1.61
CA VAL A 10 -5.27 -2.22 1.58
C VAL A 10 -5.05 -2.97 0.26
N SER A 11 -6.02 -3.77 -0.17
CA SER A 11 -5.92 -4.54 -1.42
C SER A 11 -5.82 -3.60 -2.64
N THR A 12 -6.70 -2.59 -2.71
CA THR A 12 -6.65 -1.58 -3.78
C THR A 12 -5.33 -0.81 -3.80
N ALA A 13 -4.81 -0.43 -2.62
CA ALA A 13 -3.53 0.27 -2.52
C ALA A 13 -2.37 -0.61 -3.02
N ARG A 14 -2.40 -1.91 -2.70
CA ARG A 14 -1.41 -2.87 -3.18
C ARG A 14 -1.49 -3.05 -4.70
N GLU A 15 -2.67 -3.32 -5.24
CA GLU A 15 -2.87 -3.47 -6.70
C GLU A 15 -2.43 -2.23 -7.47
N THR A 16 -2.70 -1.04 -6.92
CA THR A 16 -2.29 0.22 -7.54
C THR A 16 -0.77 0.40 -7.48
N ALA A 17 -0.12 0.05 -6.37
CA ALA A 17 1.33 0.08 -6.25
C ALA A 17 1.99 -0.91 -7.23
N ASP A 18 1.48 -2.14 -7.32
CA ASP A 18 1.91 -3.16 -8.28
C ASP A 18 1.74 -2.66 -9.74
N SER A 19 0.62 -2.02 -10.05
CA SER A 19 0.37 -1.49 -11.41
C SER A 19 1.32 -0.35 -11.77
N ILE A 20 1.57 0.59 -10.86
CA ILE A 20 2.48 1.73 -11.12
C ILE A 20 3.93 1.26 -11.21
N VAL A 21 4.34 0.35 -10.33
CA VAL A 21 5.69 -0.22 -10.33
C VAL A 21 5.87 -1.12 -11.55
N GLY A 22 4.90 -1.97 -11.90
CA GLY A 22 4.94 -2.82 -13.08
C GLY A 22 4.92 -2.05 -14.40
N ALA A 23 4.36 -0.84 -14.43
CA ALA A 23 4.33 0.02 -15.61
C ALA A 23 5.69 0.70 -15.91
N ARG A 24 6.65 0.66 -14.97
CA ARG A 24 7.95 1.31 -15.10
C ARG A 24 9.08 0.28 -15.06
N GLU A 25 10.07 0.43 -15.93
CA GLU A 25 11.32 -0.32 -15.82
C GLU A 25 12.18 0.26 -14.69
N TRP A 26 12.55 -0.60 -13.74
CA TRP A 26 13.35 -0.25 -12.58
C TRP A 26 14.80 -0.70 -12.76
N LYS A 27 15.75 0.06 -12.21
CA LYS A 27 17.17 -0.30 -12.26
C LYS A 27 17.47 -1.60 -11.50
N THR A 28 16.76 -1.81 -10.40
CA THR A 28 16.89 -3.00 -9.55
C THR A 28 15.53 -3.39 -8.99
N ALA A 29 15.40 -4.66 -8.57
CA ALA A 29 14.22 -5.12 -7.85
C ALA A 29 14.05 -4.41 -6.49
N GLU A 30 15.16 -3.97 -5.88
CA GLU A 30 15.15 -3.19 -4.65
C GLU A 30 14.52 -1.80 -4.87
N ASP A 31 14.85 -1.12 -5.98
CA ASP A 31 14.27 0.18 -6.33
C ASP A 31 12.76 0.05 -6.62
N ALA A 32 12.37 -1.03 -7.32
CA ALA A 32 10.97 -1.38 -7.56
C ALA A 32 10.22 -1.64 -6.24
N SER A 33 10.82 -2.38 -5.31
CA SER A 33 10.22 -2.70 -4.01
C SER A 33 10.12 -1.47 -3.10
N ALA A 34 11.14 -0.61 -3.10
CA ALA A 34 11.11 0.65 -2.36
C ALA A 34 9.99 1.56 -2.87
N MET A 35 9.85 1.69 -4.18
CA MET A 35 8.80 2.50 -4.77
C MET A 35 7.40 1.89 -4.59
N HIS A 36 7.28 0.57 -4.63
CA HIS A 36 6.05 -0.12 -4.26
C HIS A 36 5.64 0.25 -2.83
N ALA A 37 6.56 0.17 -1.87
CA ALA A 37 6.29 0.51 -0.48
C ALA A 37 5.88 1.97 -0.31
N VAL A 38 6.56 2.91 -0.97
CA VAL A 38 6.22 4.35 -0.90
C VAL A 38 4.81 4.61 -1.43
N ILE A 39 4.48 4.07 -2.60
CA ILE A 39 3.17 4.25 -3.24
C ILE A 39 2.05 3.62 -2.38
N PHE A 40 2.30 2.43 -1.86
CA PHE A 40 1.39 1.72 -0.97
C PHE A 40 1.09 2.52 0.30
N TRP A 41 2.13 2.99 1.00
CA TRP A 41 1.97 3.76 2.24
C TRP A 41 1.36 5.14 2.00
N ASP A 42 1.69 5.82 0.89
CA ASP A 42 1.07 7.10 0.52
C ASP A 42 -0.44 6.97 0.28
N MET A 43 -0.88 5.91 -0.41
CA MET A 43 -2.30 5.64 -0.59
C MET A 43 -3.01 5.28 0.70
N LEU A 44 -2.38 4.47 1.57
CA LEU A 44 -2.94 4.15 2.87
C LEU A 44 -3.09 5.41 3.73
N ALA A 45 -2.08 6.28 3.79
CA ALA A 45 -2.16 7.54 4.54
C ALA A 45 -3.28 8.46 4.03
N LYS A 46 -3.53 8.47 2.71
CA LYS A 46 -4.62 9.26 2.10
C LYS A 46 -6.01 8.68 2.35
N ARG A 47 -6.17 7.35 2.32
CA ARG A 47 -7.47 6.68 2.50
C ARG A 47 -7.80 6.37 3.96
N LEU A 48 -6.80 6.29 4.82
CA LEU A 48 -6.91 5.95 6.23
C LEU A 48 -6.24 7.01 7.12
N PRO A 49 -6.62 8.30 7.02
CA PRO A 49 -5.97 9.36 7.78
C PRO A 49 -6.09 9.20 9.30
N ASP A 50 -7.18 8.56 9.76
CA ASP A 50 -7.46 8.32 11.18
C ASP A 50 -7.02 6.93 11.67
N THR A 51 -6.43 6.09 10.80
CA THR A 51 -6.00 4.74 11.18
C THR A 51 -4.49 4.72 11.39
N SER A 52 -4.06 4.31 12.58
CA SER A 52 -2.64 4.17 12.89
C SER A 52 -2.01 3.08 12.03
N ILE A 53 -0.77 3.31 11.57
CA ILE A 53 0.03 2.29 10.87
C ILE A 53 0.14 1.00 11.69
N ALA A 54 0.19 1.10 13.02
CA ALA A 54 0.23 -0.08 13.90
C ALA A 54 -1.07 -0.90 13.83
N ASP A 55 -2.22 -0.24 13.68
CA ASP A 55 -3.51 -0.90 13.53
C ASP A 55 -3.59 -1.61 12.17
N ILE A 56 -3.11 -0.95 11.10
CA ILE A 56 -3.01 -1.54 9.77
C ILE A 56 -2.07 -2.77 9.78
N LEU A 57 -0.89 -2.66 10.40
CA LEU A 57 0.06 -3.77 10.50
C LEU A 57 -0.53 -4.95 11.28
N SER A 58 -1.23 -4.69 12.38
CA SER A 58 -1.93 -5.72 13.15
C SER A 58 -3.07 -6.40 12.38
N MET A 59 -3.53 -5.83 11.26
CA MET A 59 -4.54 -6.43 10.39
C MET A 59 -3.96 -7.18 9.19
N LEU A 60 -2.66 -6.97 8.89
CA LEU A 60 -1.91 -7.67 7.84
C LEU A 60 -1.12 -8.88 8.36
N ASP A 61 -0.82 -8.95 9.66
CA ASP A 61 -0.29 -10.13 10.36
C ASP A 61 -1.36 -11.21 10.53
#